data_AF-A0AAE5H8N1-F1
#
_entry.id   AF-A0AAE5H8N1-F1
#
_cell.length_a   1.000
_cell.length_b   1.000
_cell.length_c   1.000
_cell.angle_alpha   90.00
_cell.angle_beta   90.00
_cell.angle_gamma   90.00
#
_symmetry.space_group_name_H-M   'P 1'
#
loop_
_entity.id
_entity.type
_entity.pdbx_description
1 polymer ?
#
loop_
_entity_poly.entity_id
_entity_poly.type
_entity_poly.pdbx_seq_one_letter_code
_entity_poly.pdbx_strand_id
1 'polypeptide(L)' 'MKKPIPPRVKECVAKAVEVVLEEKKEVNIHMIIEILQNEYNIRFFNMEILEQLIKEALNDIVFIYC' A
#
# COMPACT_ATOMS: atom_id res chain seq x y z
N MET A 1 4.71 22.72 5.71
CA MET A 1 5.63 21.83 4.98
C MET A 1 5.15 20.40 5.14
N LYS A 2 4.77 19.71 4.05
CA LYS A 2 4.45 18.27 4.12
C LYS A 2 5.76 17.53 4.41
N LYS A 3 5.81 16.69 5.46
CA LYS A 3 7.00 15.87 5.72
C LYS A 3 7.16 14.87 4.56
N PRO A 4 8.37 14.70 4.01
CA PRO A 4 8.59 13.72 2.96
C PRO A 4 8.25 12.32 3.48
N ILE A 5 7.53 11.55 2.68
CA ILE A 5 7.23 10.14 2.99
C ILE A 5 8.51 9.34 2.73
N PRO A 6 9.01 8.56 3.70
CA PRO A 6 10.21 7.75 3.50
C PRO A 6 10.03 6.77 2.34
N PRO A 7 11.05 6.56 1.48
CA PRO A 7 10.99 5.59 0.38
C PRO A 7 10.54 4.19 0.82
N ARG A 8 11.09 3.71 1.95
CA ARG A 8 10.70 2.44 2.56
C ARG A 8 9.20 2.32 2.83
N VAL A 9 8.53 3.41 3.21
CA VAL A 9 7.09 3.40 3.47
C VAL A 9 6.33 3.21 2.17
N LYS A 10 6.76 3.85 1.07
CA LYS A 10 6.15 3.66 -0.26
C LYS A 10 6.31 2.21 -0.74
N GLU A 11 7.50 1.64 -0.58
CA GLU A 11 7.78 0.24 -0.94
C GLU A 11 6.92 -0.74 -0.14
N CYS A 12 6.77 -0.53 1.17
CA CYS A 12 5.90 -1.37 2.00
C CYS A 12 4.42 -1.27 1.60
N VAL A 13 3.94 -0.07 1.24
CA VAL A 13 2.57 0.11 0.75
C VAL A 13 2.37 -0.61 -0.58
N ALA A 14 3.31 -0.51 -1.52
CA ALA A 14 3.24 -1.22 -2.78
C ALA A 14 3.15 -2.75 -2.57
N LYS A 15 4.04 -3.32 -1.75
CA LYS A 15 4.00 -4.75 -1.42
C LYS A 15 2.70 -5.17 -0.75
N ALA A 16 2.17 -4.36 0.18
CA ALA A 16 0.90 -4.66 0.82
C ALA A 16 -0.27 -4.64 -0.18
N VAL A 17 -0.26 -3.70 -1.13
CA VAL A 17 -1.24 -3.63 -2.22
C VAL A 17 -1.15 -4.86 -3.14
N GLU A 18 0.07 -5.28 -3.51
CA GLU A 18 0.30 -6.47 -4.32
C GLU A 18 -0.24 -7.74 -3.63
N VAL A 19 0.08 -7.95 -2.36
CA VAL A 19 -0.39 -9.10 -1.57
C VAL A 19 -1.92 -9.13 -1.54
N VAL A 20 -2.56 -8.01 -1.21
CA VAL A 20 -4.03 -7.94 -1.13
C VAL A 20 -4.68 -8.18 -2.49
N LEU A 21 -4.11 -7.66 -3.56
CA LEU A 21 -4.61 -7.91 -4.91
C LEU A 21 -4.42 -9.36 -5.35
N GLU A 22 -3.30 -10.00 -5.00
CA GLU A 22 -3.09 -11.42 -5.32
C GLU A 22 -4.09 -12.31 -4.58
N GLU A 23 -4.33 -12.04 -3.29
CA GLU A 23 -5.24 -12.85 -2.46
C GLU A 23 -6.72 -12.62 -2.75
N LYS A 24 -7.12 -11.36 -3.00
CA LYS A 24 -8.53 -10.96 -3.09
C LYS A 24 -8.97 -10.56 -4.49
N LYS A 25 -8.05 -10.26 -5.41
CA LYS A 25 -8.30 -9.64 -6.72
C LYS A 25 -9.01 -8.28 -6.64
N GLU A 26 -9.09 -7.68 -5.45
CA GLU A 26 -9.67 -6.38 -5.18
C GLU A 26 -8.83 -5.62 -4.16
N VAL A 27 -8.91 -4.29 -4.18
CA VAL A 27 -8.16 -3.42 -3.26
C VAL A 27 -8.95 -3.28 -1.97
N ASN A 28 -8.46 -3.91 -0.90
CA ASN A 28 -9.04 -3.76 0.44
C ASN A 28 -8.12 -2.92 1.34
N ILE A 29 -8.54 -1.68 1.62
CA ILE A 29 -7.77 -0.73 2.44
C ILE A 29 -7.56 -1.26 3.87
N HIS A 30 -8.55 -1.95 4.45
CA HIS A 30 -8.42 -2.49 5.81
C HIS A 30 -7.33 -3.56 5.87
N MET A 31 -7.29 -4.47 4.90
CA MET A 31 -6.23 -5.49 4.84
C MET A 31 -4.85 -4.88 4.59
N ILE A 32 -4.76 -3.86 3.73
CA ILE A 32 -3.51 -3.13 3.50
C ILE A 32 -3.02 -2.52 4.82
N ILE A 33 -3.91 -1.92 5.61
CA ILE A 33 -3.56 -1.37 6.94
C ILE A 33 -3.10 -2.48 7.88
N GLU A 34 -3.79 -3.61 7.93
CA GLU A 34 -3.40 -4.73 8.78
C GLU A 34 -2.01 -5.28 8.42
N ILE A 35 -1.72 -5.47 7.14
CA ILE A 35 -0.40 -5.90 6.65
C ILE A 35 0.67 -4.86 7.01
N LEU A 36 0.40 -3.58 6.77
CA LEU A 36 1.32 -2.50 7.13
C LEU A 36 1.65 -2.48 8.62
N GLN A 37 0.66 -2.72 9.48
CA GLN A 37 0.84 -2.73 10.92
C GLN A 37 1.55 -3.99 11.43
N ASN A 38 1.12 -5.17 10.97
CA ASN A 38 1.59 -6.44 11.50
C ASN A 38 2.95 -6.85 10.92
N GLU A 39 3.14 -6.69 9.61
CA GLU A 39 4.34 -7.16 8.91
C GLU A 39 5.44 -6.09 8.88
N TYR A 40 5.05 -4.82 8.73
CA TYR A 40 6.00 -3.73 8.52
C TYR A 40 6.14 -2.78 9.71
N ASN A 41 5.30 -2.93 10.76
CA ASN A 41 5.22 -2.03 11.92
C ASN A 41 5.05 -0.55 11.51
N ILE A 42 4.28 -0.31 10.44
CA ILE A 42 3.96 1.01 9.90
C ILE A 42 2.50 1.33 10.23
N ARG A 43 2.27 2.50 10.83
CA ARG A 43 0.93 3.01 11.13
C ARG A 43 0.67 4.29 10.35
N PHE A 44 -0.41 4.28 9.57
CA PHE A 44 -0.92 5.47 8.90
C PHE A 44 -1.98 6.13 9.79
N PHE A 45 -1.76 7.40 10.12
CA PHE A 45 -2.75 8.24 10.81
C PHE A 45 -3.50 9.16 9.84
N ASN A 46 -2.91 9.42 8.68
CA ASN A 46 -3.53 10.19 7.61
C ASN A 46 -3.97 9.23 6.49
N MET A 47 -5.28 9.02 6.41
CA MET A 47 -5.88 8.09 5.44
C MET A 47 -5.78 8.63 4.02
N GLU A 48 -5.88 9.95 3.81
CA GLU A 48 -5.75 10.56 2.48
C GLU A 48 -4.37 10.27 1.87
N ILE A 49 -3.31 10.31 2.67
CA ILE A 49 -1.96 9.95 2.23
C ILE A 49 -1.87 8.46 1.90
N LEU A 50 -2.46 7.60 2.73
CA LEU A 50 -2.46 6.16 2.46
C LEU A 50 -3.19 5.85 1.15
N GLU A 51 -4.38 6.42 0.95
CA GLU A 51 -5.15 6.27 -0.30
C GLU A 51 -4.37 6.78 -1.52
N GLN A 52 -3.64 7.89 -1.38
CA GLN A 52 -2.79 8.40 -2.45
C GLN A 52 -1.68 7.40 -2.80
N LEU A 53 -0.98 6.87 -1.79
CA LEU A 53 0.08 5.89 -2.00
C LEU A 53 -0.43 4.58 -2.60
N ILE A 54 -1.62 4.14 -2.19
CA ILE A 54 -2.27 2.96 -2.77
C ILE A 54 -2.56 3.21 -4.25
N LYS A 55 -3.12 4.37 -4.62
CA LYS A 55 -3.36 4.72 -6.03
C LYS A 55 -2.08 4.80 -6.84
N GLU A 56 -1.01 5.37 -6.28
CA GLU A 56 0.32 5.38 -6.91
C GLU A 56 0.80 3.94 -7.16
N ALA A 57 0.76 3.08 -6.13
CA ALA A 57 1.14 1.67 -6.26
C ALA A 57 0.31 0.93 -7.32
N LEU A 58 -1.01 1.12 -7.36
CA LEU A 58 -1.88 0.49 -8.35
C LEU A 58 -1.55 0.88 -9.80
N ASN A 59 -1.11 2.13 -10.01
CA ASN A 59 -0.71 2.58 -11.34
C ASN A 59 0.65 1.97 -11.76
N ASP A 60 1.53 1.68 -10.80
CA ASP A 60 2.84 1.08 -11.04
C ASP A 60 2.77 -0.46 -11.18
N ILE A 61 1.76 -1.11 -10.60
CA ILE A 61 1.56 -2.57 -10.71
C ILE A 61 1.08 -2.92 -12.13
N VAL A 62 1.99 -3.48 -12.93
CA VAL A 62 1.66 -4.10 -14.22
C VAL A 62 1.32 -5.57 -13.96
N PHE A 63 0.03 -5.91 -13.95
CA PHE A 63 -0.40 -7.32 -13.99
C PHE A 63 -0.07 -7.92 -15.35
N ILE A 64 1.05 -8.63 -15.47
CA ILE A 64 1.27 -9.55 -16.59
C ILE A 64 0.63 -10.89 -16.19
N TYR A 65 -0.60 -11.10 -16.63
CA TYR A 65 -1.18 -12.44 -16.64
C TYR A 65 -0.49 -13.22 -17.77
N CYS A 66 0.35 -14.19 -17.41
CA CYS A 66 0.80 -15.25 -18.33
C CYS A 66 -0.23 -16.37 -18.39
#